data_AF-A0A2E3HVJ0-F1
#
_entry.id   AF-A0A2E3HVJ0-F1
#
_cell.length_a   1.000
_cell.length_b   1.000
_cell.length_c   1.000
_cell.angle_alpha   90.00
_cell.angle_beta   90.00
_cell.angle_gamma   90.00
#
_symmetry.space_group_name_H-M   'P 1'
#
loop_
_entity.id
_entity.type
_entity.pdbx_description
1 polymer ?
#
loop_
_entity_poly.entity_id
_entity_poly.type
_entity_poly.pdbx_seq_one_letter_code
_entity_poly.pdbx_strand_id
1 'polypeptide(L)'
;MNKLDALIDWAHDNRLSFHITENNVWLRNDKKDYHAQAQTFEAMLRLLLKKRNGGVVTWNVWNLSDRDSWKKKRKLEGCLFDRNYRAKPAYYALQKVLENPPQAD
;
A
#
# COMPACT_ATOMS: atom_id res chain seq x y z
N MET A 1 2.41 -1.86 -12.18
CA MET A 1 2.20 -2.97 -11.22
C MET A 1 3.02 -4.21 -11.60
N ASN A 2 3.20 -4.50 -12.90
CA ASN A 2 3.93 -5.68 -13.43
C ASN A 2 5.33 -5.93 -12.84
N LYS A 3 6.09 -4.88 -12.49
CA LYS A 3 7.40 -5.06 -11.85
C LYS A 3 7.32 -5.61 -10.43
N LEU A 4 6.31 -5.19 -9.65
CA LEU A 4 6.08 -5.70 -8.30
C LEU A 4 5.58 -7.14 -8.36
N ASP A 5 4.70 -7.42 -9.31
CA ASP A 5 4.18 -8.77 -9.61
C ASP A 5 5.32 -9.77 -9.87
N ALA A 6 6.18 -9.46 -10.85
CA ALA A 6 7.34 -10.29 -11.17
C ALA A 6 8.35 -10.45 -10.02
N LEU A 7 8.46 -9.45 -9.14
CA LEU A 7 9.35 -9.53 -7.97
C LEU A 7 8.79 -10.46 -6.89
N ILE A 8 7.47 -10.49 -6.71
CA ILE A 8 6.81 -11.42 -5.79
C ILE A 8 6.97 -12.85 -6.32
N ASP A 9 6.70 -13.07 -7.61
CA ASP A 9 6.89 -14.37 -8.25
C ASP A 9 8.33 -14.85 -8.11
N TRP A 10 9.31 -13.98 -8.41
CA TRP A 10 10.72 -14.31 -8.24
C TRP A 10 11.05 -14.70 -6.79
N ALA A 11 10.50 -14.00 -5.79
CA ALA A 11 10.73 -14.34 -4.39
C ALA A 11 10.16 -15.74 -4.07
N HIS A 12 8.93 -16.01 -4.48
CA HIS A 12 8.25 -17.29 -4.23
C HIS A 12 8.92 -18.45 -4.96
N ASP A 13 9.33 -18.27 -6.22
CA ASP A 13 10.09 -19.26 -7.00
C ASP A 13 11.43 -19.63 -6.33
N ASN A 14 12.01 -18.70 -5.58
CA ASN A 14 13.24 -18.90 -4.82
C ASN A 14 13.00 -19.26 -3.34
N ARG A 15 11.77 -19.63 -2.97
CA ARG A 15 11.37 -20.02 -1.59
C ARG A 15 11.62 -18.92 -0.54
N LEU A 16 11.50 -17.67 -0.96
CA LEU A 16 11.61 -16.50 -0.09
C LEU A 16 10.23 -15.93 0.22
N SER A 17 10.08 -15.37 1.42
CA SER A 17 8.91 -14.57 1.78
C SER A 17 9.03 -13.16 1.20
N PHE A 18 7.91 -12.55 0.79
CA PHE A 18 7.90 -11.18 0.28
C PHE A 18 7.22 -10.23 1.28
N HIS A 19 7.91 -9.16 1.66
CA HIS A 19 7.43 -8.23 2.68
C HIS A 19 7.49 -6.79 2.18
N ILE A 20 6.34 -6.11 2.10
CA ILE A 20 6.31 -4.66 2.01
C ILE A 20 6.36 -4.11 3.44
N THR A 21 7.51 -3.60 3.86
CA THR A 21 7.74 -3.16 5.25
C THR A 21 7.47 -1.66 5.48
N GLU A 22 7.68 -0.81 4.47
CA GLU A 22 7.69 0.65 4.64
C GLU A 22 6.84 1.36 3.56
N ASN A 23 5.53 1.14 3.56
CA ASN A 23 4.69 1.70 2.50
C ASN A 23 4.17 3.12 2.81
N ASN A 24 4.54 4.07 1.95
CA ASN A 24 3.85 5.34 1.80
C ASN A 24 3.65 5.64 0.30
N VAL A 25 2.54 6.28 -0.03
CA VAL A 25 2.26 6.74 -1.40
C VAL A 25 2.31 8.27 -1.41
N TRP A 26 3.50 8.83 -1.68
CA TRP A 26 3.74 10.26 -1.56
C TRP A 26 3.06 11.11 -2.64
N LEU A 27 2.28 12.09 -2.22
CA LEU A 27 1.65 13.10 -3.08
C LEU A 27 2.65 14.25 -3.33
N ARG A 28 3.35 14.19 -4.46
CA ARG A 28 4.42 15.14 -4.80
C ARG A 28 3.93 16.43 -5.48
N ASN A 29 2.75 16.38 -6.10
CA ASN A 29 2.18 17.53 -6.80
C ASN A 29 1.65 18.58 -5.81
N ASP A 30 1.58 19.83 -6.28
CA ASP A 30 0.96 20.93 -5.53
C ASP A 30 -0.53 20.66 -5.31
N LYS A 31 -1.21 20.15 -6.34
CA LYS A 31 -2.56 19.60 -6.22
C LYS A 31 -2.50 18.14 -5.76
N LYS A 32 -2.88 17.91 -4.51
CA LYS A 32 -2.93 16.60 -3.87
C LYS A 32 -4.10 15.78 -4.43
N ASP A 33 -3.79 14.65 -5.06
CA ASP A 33 -4.79 13.72 -5.59
C ASP A 33 -4.92 12.49 -4.67
N TYR A 34 -5.82 12.59 -3.70
CA TYR A 34 -6.08 11.54 -2.72
C TYR A 34 -6.78 10.32 -3.33
N HIS A 35 -7.45 10.45 -4.47
CA HIS A 35 -8.07 9.32 -5.16
C HIS A 35 -7.02 8.49 -5.88
N ALA A 36 -6.08 9.13 -6.59
CA ALA A 36 -4.94 8.43 -7.19
C ALA A 36 -4.06 7.73 -6.12
N GLN A 37 -3.88 8.37 -4.95
CA GLN A 37 -3.24 7.73 -3.81
C GLN A 37 -3.98 6.46 -3.36
N ALA A 38 -5.30 6.55 -3.20
CA ALA A 38 -6.13 5.42 -2.82
C ALA A 38 -6.05 4.27 -3.84
N GLN A 39 -6.13 4.57 -5.14
CA GLN A 39 -5.98 3.59 -6.21
C GLN A 39 -4.62 2.90 -6.18
N THR A 40 -3.55 3.63 -5.86
CA THR A 40 -2.20 3.06 -5.75
C THR A 40 -2.10 2.07 -4.59
N PHE A 41 -2.61 2.46 -3.41
CA PHE A 41 -2.69 1.58 -2.25
C PHE A 41 -3.54 0.33 -2.52
N GLU A 42 -4.72 0.53 -3.11
CA GLU A 42 -5.64 -0.54 -3.49
C GLU A 42 -4.96 -1.55 -4.42
N ALA A 43 -4.31 -1.06 -5.48
CA ALA A 43 -3.70 -1.92 -6.49
C ALA A 43 -2.53 -2.73 -5.92
N MET A 44 -1.74 -2.17 -5.00
CA MET A 44 -0.69 -2.92 -4.29
C MET A 44 -1.27 -4.03 -3.41
N LEU A 45 -2.28 -3.71 -2.57
CA LEU A 45 -2.87 -4.71 -1.67
C LEU A 45 -3.58 -5.82 -2.45
N ARG A 46 -4.31 -5.47 -3.52
CA ARG A 46 -4.94 -6.46 -4.40
C ARG A 46 -3.93 -7.41 -5.01
N LEU A 47 -2.78 -6.91 -5.47
CA LEU A 47 -1.72 -7.76 -6.03
C LEU A 47 -1.18 -8.72 -4.98
N LEU A 48 -0.83 -8.24 -3.79
CA LEU A 48 -0.34 -9.10 -2.71
C LEU A 48 -1.37 -10.18 -2.35
N LEU A 49 -2.64 -9.80 -2.22
CA LEU A 49 -3.70 -10.76 -1.95
C LEU A 49 -3.84 -11.80 -3.06
N LYS A 50 -3.72 -11.44 -4.34
CA LYS A 50 -3.73 -12.44 -5.43
C LYS A 50 -2.61 -13.47 -5.27
N LYS A 51 -1.41 -13.04 -4.90
CA LYS A 51 -0.22 -13.90 -4.75
C LYS A 51 -0.15 -14.72 -3.46
N ARG A 52 -1.12 -14.58 -2.54
CA ARG A 52 -1.05 -15.13 -1.19
C ARG A 52 -0.96 -16.66 -1.09
N ASN A 53 -1.30 -17.39 -2.15
CA ASN A 53 -1.18 -18.86 -2.19
C ASN A 53 0.20 -19.33 -2.68
N GLY A 54 0.96 -18.49 -3.39
CA GLY A 54 2.29 -18.84 -3.90
C GLY A 54 3.39 -18.81 -2.84
N GLY A 55 3.16 -18.09 -1.74
CA GLY A 55 4.09 -17.96 -0.63
C GLY A 55 3.67 -16.85 0.33
N VAL A 56 4.48 -16.63 1.37
CA VAL A 56 4.20 -15.58 2.36
C VAL A 56 4.32 -14.20 1.71
N VAL A 57 3.29 -13.39 1.92
CA VAL A 57 3.25 -11.97 1.57
C VAL A 57 2.83 -11.17 2.80
N THR A 58 3.44 -10.01 3.02
CA THR A 58 3.01 -9.07 4.06
C THR A 58 2.97 -7.64 3.54
N TRP A 59 2.19 -6.82 4.24
CA TRP A 59 2.00 -5.42 3.91
C TRP A 59 1.94 -4.56 5.17
N ASN A 60 2.85 -3.59 5.27
CA ASN A 60 2.94 -2.65 6.37
C ASN A 60 3.08 -1.23 5.83
N VAL A 61 2.49 -0.27 6.55
CA VAL A 61 2.73 1.16 6.35
C VAL A 61 3.92 1.61 7.18
N TRP A 62 4.71 2.55 6.65
CA TRP A 62 5.81 3.13 7.43
C TRP A 62 5.33 4.08 8.53
N ASN A 63 4.26 4.83 8.25
CA ASN A 63 3.63 5.75 9.18
C ASN A 63 2.12 5.61 9.11
N LEU A 64 1.46 5.70 10.27
CA LEU A 64 0.00 5.66 10.36
C LEU A 64 -0.62 6.95 9.81
N SER A 65 -0.19 8.10 10.34
CA SER A 65 -0.71 9.43 10.00
C SER A 65 0.34 10.32 9.34
N ASP A 66 -0.14 11.26 8.51
CA ASP A 66 0.65 12.35 7.96
C ASP A 66 1.30 13.25 9.05
N ARG A 67 0.81 13.20 10.28
CA ARG A 67 1.44 13.82 11.47
C ARG A 67 2.75 13.14 11.86
N ASP A 68 2.80 11.81 11.73
CA ASP A 68 3.90 10.94 12.18
C ASP A 68 4.99 10.80 11.12
N SER A 69 4.71 11.22 9.88
CA SER A 69 5.67 11.25 8.78
C SER A 69 6.97 11.97 9.16
N TRP A 70 8.09 11.44 8.67
CA TRP A 70 9.41 12.05 8.82
C TRP A 70 9.38 13.54 8.41
N LYS A 71 10.04 14.41 9.19
CA LYS A 71 9.89 15.88 9.10
C LYS A 71 10.02 16.43 7.67
N LYS A 72 10.95 15.89 6.87
CA LYS A 72 11.19 16.29 5.48
C LYS A 72 10.09 15.84 4.49
N LYS A 73 9.26 14.87 4.86
CA LYS A 73 8.21 14.25 4.03
C LYS A 73 6.78 14.61 4.45
N ARG A 74 6.61 15.33 5.57
CA ARG A 74 5.28 15.74 6.09
C ARG A 74 4.38 16.46 5.08
N LYS A 75 4.94 17.20 4.10
CA LYS A 75 4.16 17.90 3.05
C LYS A 75 3.67 16.98 1.93
N LEU A 76 4.13 15.73 1.91
CA LEU A 76 3.81 14.76 0.86
C LEU A 76 2.61 13.88 1.21
N GLU A 77 2.09 13.98 2.43
CA GLU A 77 0.79 13.42 2.85
C GLU A 77 0.58 11.96 2.36
N GLY A 78 1.58 11.10 2.61
CA GLY A 78 1.66 9.76 2.03
C GLY A 78 1.01 8.64 2.84
N CYS A 79 0.34 8.96 3.95
CA CYS A 79 -0.21 7.98 4.87
C CYS A 79 -1.71 7.75 4.64
N LEU A 80 -2.28 6.77 5.35
CA LEU A 80 -3.71 6.45 5.29
C LEU A 80 -4.58 7.43 6.08
N PHE A 81 -4.00 8.11 7.07
CA PHE A 81 -4.69 9.07 7.92
C PHE A 81 -4.10 10.47 7.77
N ASP A 82 -4.96 11.47 7.81
CA ASP A 82 -4.55 12.88 7.80
C ASP A 82 -3.88 13.26 9.13
N ARG A 83 -3.46 14.53 9.23
CA ARG A 83 -2.75 15.05 10.42
C ARG A 83 -3.60 15.08 11.70
N ASN A 84 -4.91 14.95 11.57
CA ASN A 84 -5.88 14.88 12.67
C ASN A 84 -6.34 13.44 12.92
N TYR A 85 -5.63 12.45 12.37
CA TYR A 85 -5.98 11.02 12.44
C TYR A 85 -7.34 10.69 11.81
N ARG A 86 -7.83 11.50 10.87
CA ARG A 86 -9.04 11.19 10.10
C ARG A 86 -8.66 10.31 8.90
N ALA A 87 -9.44 9.27 8.67
CA ALA A 87 -9.24 8.35 7.56
C ALA A 87 -9.33 9.07 6.21
N LYS A 88 -8.34 8.84 5.34
CA LYS A 88 -8.32 9.33 3.95
C LYS A 88 -8.97 8.31 3.02
N PRO A 89 -9.27 8.67 1.76
CA PRO A 89 -9.83 7.73 0.78
C PRO A 89 -9.05 6.41 0.67
N ALA A 90 -7.72 6.44 0.85
CA ALA A 90 -6.87 5.25 0.83
C ALA A 90 -7.22 4.22 1.92
N TYR A 91 -7.60 4.66 3.13
CA TYR A 91 -8.01 3.77 4.21
C TYR A 91 -9.24 2.94 3.79
N TYR A 92 -10.28 3.61 3.30
CA TYR A 92 -11.52 2.96 2.89
C TYR A 92 -11.34 2.07 1.65
N ALA A 93 -10.44 2.45 0.73
CA ALA A 93 -10.10 1.61 -0.41
C ALA A 93 -9.47 0.28 0.03
N LEU A 94 -8.53 0.32 0.98
CA LEU A 94 -7.94 -0.89 1.55
C LEU A 94 -8.95 -1.73 2.33
N GLN A 95 -9.79 -1.08 3.16
CA GLN A 95 -10.87 -1.76 3.88
C GLN A 95 -11.77 -2.54 2.91
N LYS A 96 -12.23 -1.91 1.83
CA LYS A 96 -13.09 -2.55 0.84
C LYS A 96 -12.43 -3.77 0.18
N VAL A 97 -11.12 -3.71 -0.09
CA VAL A 97 -10.35 -4.85 -0.61
C VAL A 97 -10.26 -5.98 0.40
N LEU A 98 -10.07 -5.68 1.69
CA LEU A 98 -9.99 -6.71 2.73
C LEU A 98 -11.35 -7.36 2.99
N GLU A 99 -12.43 -6.59 2.94
CA GLU A 99 -13.81 -7.10 3.05
C GLU A 99 -14.22 -7.93 1.81
N ASN A 100 -13.62 -7.65 0.64
CA ASN A 100 -13.92 -8.31 -0.63
C ASN A 100 -12.62 -8.65 -1.38
N PRO A 101 -11.82 -9.62 -0.88
CA PRO A 101 -10.50 -9.91 -1.43
C PRO A 101 -10.62 -10.51 -2.83
N PRO A 102 -9.64 -10.25 -3.71
CA PRO A 102 -9.60 -10.93 -5.00
C PRO A 102 -9.39 -12.44 -4.80
N GLN A 103 -9.84 -13.23 -5.78
CA GLN A 103 -9.44 -14.62 -5.89
C GLN A 103 -7.90 -14.69 -5.91
N ALA A 104 -7.33 -15.61 -5.13
CA ALA A 104 -5.90 -15.88 -5.18
C ALA A 104 -5.58 -16.72 -6.41
N ASP A 105 -4.37 -16.51 -6.93
CA ASP A 105 -3.77 -17.33 -7.98
C ASP A 105 -3.48 -18.76 -7.47
#